data_AF-A0A519DCW0-F1
#
_entry.id   AF-A0A519DCW0-F1
#
_cell.length_a   1.000
_cell.length_b   1.000
_cell.length_c   1.000
_cell.angle_alpha   90.00
_cell.angle_beta   90.00
_cell.angle_gamma   90.00
#
_symmetry.space_group_name_H-M   'P 1'
#
loop_
_entity.id
_entity.type
_entity.pdbx_description
1 polymer ?
#
loop_
_entity_poly.entity_id
_entity_poly.type
_entity_poly.pdbx_seq_one_letter_code
_entity_poly.pdbx_strand_id
1 'polypeptide(L)'
;MCASEGLVQCGSVIGDPEWNNLFGIPWGITGLLSFSLLFFLFLSLRMDMHAKWAESFTTYSLLAGFAGLPFVVFLIFVELTQVEGAPHICPFCTVAHLSLIGFLAAAHALRGRKQSGMWA
;
A
#
# COMPACT_ATOMS: atom_id res chain seq x y z
N MET A 1 -17.97 -11.43 -1.38
CA MET A 1 -19.21 -10.63 -1.40
C MET A 1 -18.88 -9.26 -0.82
N CYS A 2 -18.73 -8.24 -1.66
CA CYS A 2 -18.51 -6.84 -1.25
C CYS A 2 -19.33 -5.84 -2.10
N ALA A 3 -20.34 -6.38 -2.78
CA ALA A 3 -21.42 -5.60 -3.39
C ALA A 3 -22.55 -5.56 -2.36
N SER A 4 -22.33 -4.83 -1.26
CA SER A 4 -23.42 -4.40 -0.40
C SER A 4 -23.87 -3.02 -0.89
N GLU A 5 -25.16 -2.87 -1.14
CA GLU A 5 -25.79 -1.58 -1.45
C GLU A 5 -25.62 -0.64 -0.24
N GLY A 6 -25.18 0.61 -0.45
CA GLY A 6 -25.07 1.64 0.61
C GLY A 6 -23.67 2.25 0.77
N LEU A 7 -23.39 2.83 1.95
CA LEU A 7 -22.12 3.53 2.24
C LEU A 7 -20.89 2.63 2.15
N VAL A 8 -21.05 1.30 2.30
CA VAL A 8 -19.95 0.34 2.22
C VAL A 8 -20.11 -0.48 0.95
N GLN A 9 -19.41 -0.10 -0.12
CA GLN A 9 -19.49 -0.76 -1.43
C GLN A 9 -18.12 -0.79 -2.12
N CYS A 10 -17.80 -1.93 -2.73
CA CYS A 10 -16.58 -2.08 -3.56
C CYS A 10 -16.87 -1.98 -5.06
N GLY A 11 -18.10 -2.28 -5.47
CA GLY A 11 -18.47 -2.48 -6.88
C GLY A 11 -18.38 -1.20 -7.72
N SER A 12 -18.67 -0.06 -7.10
CA SER A 12 -18.63 1.26 -7.75
C SER A 12 -17.20 1.71 -8.09
N VAL A 13 -16.19 1.36 -7.28
CA VAL A 13 -14.79 1.75 -7.54
C VAL A 13 -14.06 0.71 -8.39
N ILE A 14 -14.20 -0.57 -8.06
CA ILE A 14 -13.47 -1.67 -8.73
C ILE A 14 -14.15 -2.06 -10.05
N GLY A 15 -15.47 -1.89 -10.14
CA GLY A 15 -16.25 -2.19 -11.34
C GLY A 15 -16.23 -1.09 -12.39
N ASP A 16 -15.83 0.14 -12.02
CA ASP A 16 -15.79 1.26 -12.95
C ASP A 16 -14.50 1.24 -13.80
N PRO A 17 -14.60 1.01 -15.12
CA PRO A 17 -13.44 0.95 -16.00
C PRO A 17 -12.72 2.30 -16.17
N GLU A 18 -13.37 3.43 -15.89
CA GLU A 18 -12.75 4.77 -15.93
C GLU A 18 -11.76 4.95 -14.77
N TRP A 19 -12.15 4.54 -13.57
CA TRP A 19 -11.37 4.78 -12.35
C TRP A 19 -10.51 3.59 -11.90
N ASN A 20 -10.84 2.35 -12.31
CA ASN A 20 -10.10 1.15 -11.92
C ASN A 20 -8.81 0.91 -12.73
N ASN A 21 -8.52 1.71 -13.77
CA ASN A 21 -7.38 1.50 -14.64
C ASN A 21 -6.35 2.63 -14.58
N LEU A 22 -5.08 2.26 -14.46
CA LEU A 22 -3.92 3.13 -14.65
C LEU A 22 -3.23 2.71 -15.96
N PHE A 23 -3.33 3.53 -17.01
CA PHE A 23 -2.76 3.22 -18.34
C PHE A 23 -3.18 1.84 -18.89
N GLY A 24 -4.42 1.42 -18.63
CA GLY A 24 -4.96 0.11 -19.06
C GLY A 24 -4.59 -1.07 -18.14
N ILE A 25 -3.88 -0.82 -17.04
CA ILE A 25 -3.58 -1.83 -16.01
C ILE A 25 -4.53 -1.60 -14.82
N PRO A 26 -5.27 -2.63 -14.37
CA PRO A 26 -6.11 -2.51 -13.18
C PRO A 26 -5.29 -2.15 -11.95
N TRP A 27 -5.77 -1.20 -11.14
CA TRP A 27 -5.11 -0.81 -9.88
C TRP A 27 -4.85 -2.01 -8.95
N GLY A 28 -5.71 -3.03 -8.98
CA GLY A 28 -5.51 -4.27 -8.24
C GLY A 28 -4.22 -5.01 -8.61
N ILE A 29 -3.84 -5.04 -9.90
CA ILE A 29 -2.58 -5.67 -10.35
C ILE A 29 -1.39 -4.83 -9.91
N THR A 30 -1.47 -3.51 -10.09
CA THR A 30 -0.43 -2.57 -9.65
C THR A 30 -0.19 -2.67 -8.15
N GLY A 31 -1.27 -2.76 -7.37
CA GLY A 31 -1.23 -2.99 -5.93
C GLY A 31 -0.57 -4.32 -5.58
N LEU A 32 -0.98 -5.42 -6.21
CA LEU A 32 -0.40 -6.74 -5.99
C LEU A 32 1.12 -6.76 -6.22
N LEU A 33 1.58 -6.22 -7.35
CA LEU A 33 3.02 -6.15 -7.66
C LEU A 33 3.77 -5.29 -6.64
N SER A 34 3.21 -4.13 -6.28
CA SER A 34 3.82 -3.21 -5.33
C SER A 34 3.94 -3.83 -3.94
N PHE A 35 2.85 -4.39 -3.40
CA PHE A 35 2.87 -5.05 -2.09
C PHE A 35 3.74 -6.30 -2.07
N SER A 36 3.85 -7.03 -3.18
CA SER A 36 4.76 -8.18 -3.29
C SER A 36 6.22 -7.75 -3.21
N LEU A 37 6.59 -6.64 -3.86
CA LEU A 37 7.93 -6.06 -3.75
C LEU A 37 8.22 -5.58 -2.32
N LEU A 38 7.30 -4.86 -1.69
CA LEU A 38 7.43 -4.40 -0.31
C LEU A 38 7.61 -5.58 0.65
N PHE A 39 6.81 -6.64 0.47
CA PHE A 39 6.90 -7.86 1.25
C PHE A 39 8.24 -8.58 1.04
N PHE A 40 8.71 -8.68 -0.20
CA PHE A 40 10.02 -9.24 -0.52
C PHE A 40 11.15 -8.50 0.20
N LEU A 41 11.17 -7.18 0.15
CA LEU A 41 12.19 -6.37 0.83
C LEU A 41 12.19 -6.62 2.35
N PHE A 42 11.01 -6.69 2.96
CA PHE A 42 10.88 -7.01 4.39
C PHE A 42 11.33 -8.42 4.73
N LEU A 43 10.96 -9.41 3.92
CA LEU A 43 11.41 -10.79 4.11
C LEU A 43 12.93 -10.90 3.98
N SER A 44 13.54 -10.25 3.00
CA SER A 44 15.00 -10.24 2.87
C SER A 44 15.70 -9.68 4.11
N LEU A 45 15.16 -8.61 4.72
CA LEU A 45 15.67 -8.04 5.97
C LEU A 45 15.52 -8.99 7.16
N ARG A 46 14.44 -9.77 7.18
CA ARG A 46 14.15 -10.75 8.24
C ARG A 46 14.98 -12.02 8.11
N MET A 47 15.41 -12.37 6.89
CA MET A 47 16.22 -13.55 6.61
C MET A 47 17.70 -13.32 6.95
N ASP A 48 18.25 -12.17 6.55
CA ASP A 48 19.62 -11.81 6.91
C ASP A 48 19.72 -10.32 7.23
N MET A 49 19.78 -10.07 8.53
CA MET A 49 19.73 -8.76 9.14
C MET A 49 21.10 -8.08 9.23
N HIS A 50 22.17 -8.88 9.19
CA HIS A 50 23.57 -8.43 9.27
C HIS A 50 24.23 -8.35 7.90
N ALA A 51 23.54 -8.78 6.85
CA ALA A 51 24.01 -8.62 5.49
C ALA A 51 24.30 -7.16 5.15
N LYS A 52 25.32 -6.96 4.32
CA LYS A 52 25.71 -5.62 3.81
C LYS A 52 24.57 -4.92 3.06
N TRP A 53 23.64 -5.68 2.45
CA TRP A 53 22.48 -5.12 1.75
C TRP A 53 21.34 -4.69 2.67
N ALA A 54 21.33 -5.10 3.94
CA ALA A 54 20.21 -4.84 4.84
C ALA A 54 19.99 -3.33 5.07
N GLU A 55 21.04 -2.52 5.04
CA GLU A 55 20.91 -1.05 5.09
C GLU A 55 20.20 -0.48 3.87
N SER A 56 20.68 -0.84 2.68
CA SER A 56 20.08 -0.39 1.43
C SER A 56 18.63 -0.85 1.33
N PHE A 57 18.32 -2.09 1.71
CA PHE A 57 16.98 -2.64 1.64
C PHE A 57 16.02 -1.97 2.65
N THR A 58 16.50 -1.60 3.84
CA THR A 58 15.70 -0.81 4.79
C THR A 58 15.36 0.56 4.21
N THR A 59 16.32 1.19 3.55
CA THR A 59 16.12 2.48 2.88
C THR A 59 15.18 2.37 1.69
N TYR A 60 15.32 1.32 0.87
CA TYR A 60 14.43 1.05 -0.26
C TYR A 60 13.01 0.73 0.19
N SER A 61 12.83 -0.03 1.27
CA SER A 61 11.50 -0.27 1.86
C SER A 61 10.81 1.03 2.22
N LEU A 62 11.50 1.94 2.91
CA LEU A 62 10.94 3.25 3.26
C LEU A 62 10.63 4.09 2.03
N LEU A 63 11.57 4.17 1.09
CA LEU A 63 11.39 4.96 -0.13
C LEU A 63 10.21 4.43 -0.96
N ALA A 64 10.12 3.12 -1.15
CA ALA A 64 9.03 2.48 -1.87
C ALA A 64 7.69 2.66 -1.15
N GLY A 65 7.67 2.59 0.18
CA GLY A 65 6.48 2.91 0.98
C GLY A 65 6.02 4.35 0.78
N PHE A 66 6.94 5.32 0.82
CA PHE A 66 6.62 6.73 0.58
C PHE A 66 6.15 7.00 -0.84
N ALA A 67 6.75 6.32 -1.83
CA ALA A 67 6.33 6.41 -3.22
C ALA A 67 4.88 5.93 -3.43
N GLY A 68 4.37 5.02 -2.59
CA GLY A 68 2.98 4.56 -2.62
C GLY A 68 1.96 5.56 -2.06
N LEU A 69 2.37 6.49 -1.19
CA LEU A 69 1.44 7.41 -0.53
C LEU A 69 0.67 8.32 -1.51
N PRO A 70 1.31 8.97 -2.51
CA PRO A 70 0.57 9.79 -3.48
C PRO A 70 -0.54 9.02 -4.18
N PHE A 71 -0.29 7.76 -4.54
CA PHE A 71 -1.28 6.90 -5.19
C PHE A 71 -2.44 6.55 -4.25
N VAL A 72 -2.15 6.21 -2.98
CA VAL A 72 -3.20 5.95 -1.99
C VAL A 72 -4.04 7.19 -1.73
N VAL A 73 -3.44 8.37 -1.59
CA VAL A 73 -4.17 9.63 -1.41
C VAL A 73 -5.07 9.91 -2.62
N PHE A 74 -4.55 9.70 -3.83
CA PHE A 74 -5.34 9.83 -5.05
C PHE A 74 -6.53 8.86 -5.10
N LEU A 75 -6.31 7.58 -4.76
CA LEU A 75 -7.38 6.58 -4.77
C LEU A 75 -8.46 6.86 -3.71
N ILE A 76 -8.06 7.34 -2.52
CA ILE A 76 -9.01 7.82 -1.51
C ILE A 76 -9.82 9.01 -2.04
N PHE A 77 -9.17 9.95 -2.73
CA PHE A 77 -9.87 11.09 -3.33
C PHE A 77 -10.91 10.64 -4.38
N VAL A 78 -10.54 9.70 -5.25
CA VAL A 78 -11.45 9.11 -6.23
C VAL A 78 -12.64 8.44 -5.56
N GLU A 79 -12.39 7.60 -4.56
CA GLU A 79 -13.42 6.89 -3.76
C GLU A 79 -14.41 7.84 -3.07
N LEU A 80 -13.92 8.99 -2.57
CA LEU A 80 -14.75 9.94 -1.83
C LEU A 80 -15.46 10.99 -2.68
N THR A 81 -15.05 11.21 -3.94
CA THR A 81 -15.53 12.37 -4.71
C THR A 81 -15.96 12.07 -6.16
N GLN A 82 -15.37 11.07 -6.82
CA GLN A 82 -15.54 10.89 -8.26
C GLN A 82 -16.48 9.74 -8.62
N VAL A 83 -16.61 8.74 -7.74
CA VAL A 83 -17.36 7.53 -8.04
C VAL A 83 -18.87 7.72 -7.77
N GLU A 84 -19.71 7.08 -8.58
CA GLU A 84 -21.17 7.14 -8.45
C GLU A 84 -21.64 6.77 -7.03
N GLY A 85 -22.48 7.62 -6.43
CA GLY A 85 -22.94 7.44 -5.04
C GLY A 85 -21.90 7.80 -3.97
N ALA A 86 -20.89 8.62 -4.30
CA ALA A 86 -19.96 9.18 -3.32
C ALA A 86 -20.67 10.04 -2.25
N PRO A 87 -20.20 10.03 -0.99
CA PRO A 87 -19.08 9.24 -0.49
C PRO A 87 -19.47 7.79 -0.17
N HIS A 88 -18.59 6.84 -0.47
CA HIS A 88 -18.68 5.47 0.04
C HIS A 88 -17.29 4.97 0.45
N ILE A 89 -17.27 3.83 1.14
CA ILE A 89 -16.09 3.20 1.70
C ILE A 89 -15.99 1.79 1.10
N CYS A 90 -14.90 1.51 0.42
CA CYS A 90 -14.51 0.22 -0.09
C CYS A 90 -13.63 -0.48 0.96
N PRO A 91 -14.11 -1.56 1.62
CA PRO A 91 -13.31 -2.28 2.62
C PRO A 91 -11.98 -2.81 2.08
N PHE A 92 -11.94 -3.24 0.82
CA PHE A 92 -10.69 -3.73 0.21
C PHE A 92 -9.66 -2.62 0.02
N CYS A 93 -10.08 -1.46 -0.51
CA CYS A 93 -9.21 -0.30 -0.64
C CYS A 93 -8.74 0.18 0.74
N THR A 94 -9.66 0.24 1.71
CA THR A 94 -9.34 0.60 3.10
C THR A 94 -8.27 -0.32 3.70
N VAL A 95 -8.40 -1.64 3.55
CA VAL A 95 -7.38 -2.59 4.03
C VAL A 95 -6.04 -2.38 3.33
N ALA A 96 -6.04 -2.10 2.02
CA ALA A 96 -4.82 -1.81 1.29
C ALA A 96 -4.16 -0.51 1.78
N HIS A 97 -4.93 0.56 2.00
CA HIS A 97 -4.44 1.83 2.52
C HIS A 97 -3.84 1.67 3.93
N LEU A 98 -4.55 0.98 4.83
CA LEU A 98 -4.07 0.68 6.18
C LEU A 98 -2.82 -0.20 6.17
N SER A 99 -2.74 -1.16 5.24
CA SER A 99 -1.57 -2.02 5.08
C SER A 99 -0.33 -1.22 4.67
N LEU A 100 -0.47 -0.24 3.77
CA LEU A 100 0.65 0.65 3.41
C LEU A 100 1.10 1.52 4.58
N ILE A 101 0.15 2.08 5.35
CA ILE A 101 0.47 2.88 6.54
C ILE A 101 1.19 2.01 7.59
N GLY A 102 0.69 0.79 7.85
CA GLY A 102 1.31 -0.15 8.76
C GLY A 102 2.72 -0.55 8.32
N PHE A 103 2.90 -0.78 7.02
CA PHE A 103 4.22 -1.05 6.43
C PHE A 103 5.19 0.13 6.64
N LEU A 104 4.76 1.36 6.36
CA LEU A 104 5.58 2.56 6.57
C LEU A 104 5.98 2.73 8.03
N ALA A 105 5.05 2.54 8.95
CA ALA A 105 5.33 2.60 10.38
C ALA A 105 6.36 1.54 10.79
N ALA A 106 6.21 0.30 10.30
CA ALA A 106 7.15 -0.78 10.56
C ALA A 106 8.55 -0.48 9.97
N ALA A 107 8.60 0.02 8.73
CA ALA A 107 9.85 0.34 8.04
C ALA A 107 10.58 1.50 8.73
N HIS A 108 9.83 2.49 9.21
CA HIS A 108 10.35 3.61 9.97
C HIS A 108 10.90 3.16 11.33
N ALA A 109 10.16 2.33 12.06
CA ALA A 109 10.62 1.76 13.33
C ALA A 109 11.88 0.91 13.15
N LEU A 110 11.94 0.10 12.07
CA LEU A 110 13.11 -0.73 11.76
C LEU A 110 14.35 0.12 11.46
N ARG A 111 14.20 1.19 10.67
CA ARG A 111 15.28 2.14 10.42
C ARG A 111 15.75 2.83 11.70
N GLY A 112 14.83 3.23 12.57
CA GLY A 112 15.16 3.81 13.88
C GLY A 112 16.02 2.86 14.72
N ARG A 113 15.64 1.57 14.79
CA ARG A 113 16.40 0.53 15.51
C ARG A 113 17.80 0.30 14.90
N LYS A 114 17.93 0.41 13.57
CA LYS A 114 19.26 0.41 12.90
C LYS A 114 20.15 1.51 13.45
N GLN A 115 19.64 2.73 13.40
CA GLN A 115 20.42 3.93 13.66
C GLN A 115 20.82 4.02 15.14
N SER A 116 19.99 3.50 16.03
CA SER A 116 20.28 3.43 17.47
C SER A 116 21.21 2.28 17.86
N GLY A 117 21.68 1.45 16.90
CA GLY A 117 22.51 0.29 17.19
C GLY A 117 21.82 -0.82 17.99
N MET A 118 20.49 -0.75 18.16
CA MET A 118 19.69 -1.76 18.88
C MET A 118 19.25 -2.90 17.95
N TRP A 119 20.06 -3.17 16.92
CA TRP A 119 19.75 -4.24 15.98
C TRP A 119 20.26 -5.57 16.55
N ALA A 120 19.41 -6.20 17.35
CA ALA A 120 19.63 -7.54 17.91
C ALA A 120 18.86 -8.59 17.12
#